data_AF-A0A0B0SAK6-F1
#
_entry.id   AF-A0A0B0SAK6-F1
#
_cell.length_a   1.000
_cell.length_b   1.000
_cell.length_c   1.000
_cell.angle_alpha   90.00
_cell.angle_beta   90.00
_cell.angle_gamma   90.00
#
_symmetry.space_group_name_H-M   'P 1'
#
loop_
_entity.id
_entity.type
_entity.pdbx_description
1 polymer ?
#
loop_
_entity_poly.entity_id
_entity_poly.type
_entity_poly.pdbx_seq_one_letter_code
_entity_poly.pdbx_strand_id
1 'polypeptide(L)'
;MKARLQLHLNGSLPQGLPLEVHLHGRELRGVLRQENPVLGELVLPFASRLEGERLMALPLPPPSLRVEGQAHRVQEGWELELELTLVLPEGRSWGEKAFAKILEALFHRYLERALSPQAPSPV
;
A
#
# COMPACT_ATOMS: atom_id res chain seq x y z
N MET A 1 10.58 -5.72 -1.64
CA MET A 1 9.56 -6.72 -2.02
C MET A 1 8.37 -6.00 -2.66
N LYS A 2 7.65 -6.60 -3.62
CA LYS A 2 6.60 -5.95 -4.43
C LYS A 2 5.28 -6.71 -4.34
N ALA A 3 4.16 -6.01 -4.20
CA ALA A 3 2.80 -6.58 -4.28
C ALA A 3 1.98 -5.82 -5.32
N ARG A 4 1.09 -6.50 -6.07
CA ARG A 4 0.24 -5.88 -7.09
C ARG A 4 -1.20 -5.78 -6.59
N LEU A 5 -1.82 -4.62 -6.73
CA LEU A 5 -3.19 -4.34 -6.31
C LEU A 5 -3.95 -3.66 -7.45
N GLN A 6 -5.19 -4.09 -7.70
CA GLN A 6 -6.11 -3.40 -8.60
C GLN A 6 -7.16 -2.65 -7.79
N LEU A 7 -7.31 -1.35 -8.03
CA LEU A 7 -8.30 -0.49 -7.37
C LEU A 7 -9.17 0.23 -8.39
N HIS A 8 -10.48 0.25 -8.15
CA HIS A 8 -11.41 1.09 -8.88
C HIS A 8 -11.81 2.26 -7.97
N LEU A 9 -11.32 3.46 -8.27
CA LEU A 9 -11.55 4.63 -7.42
C LEU A 9 -12.87 5.34 -7.77
N ASN A 10 -14.01 4.64 -7.80
CA ASN A 10 -15.35 5.23 -8.06
C ASN A 10 -16.49 4.46 -7.36
N GLY A 11 -16.68 4.72 -6.08
CA GLY A 11 -17.91 4.35 -5.35
C GLY A 11 -17.72 3.39 -4.19
N SER A 12 -16.69 2.54 -4.18
CA SER A 12 -16.30 1.79 -2.98
C SER A 12 -14.83 1.35 -3.05
N LEU A 13 -14.05 1.67 -2.01
CA LEU A 13 -12.79 0.97 -1.76
C LEU A 13 -13.13 -0.51 -1.50
N PRO A 14 -12.28 -1.48 -1.91
CA PRO A 14 -12.52 -2.87 -1.58
C PRO A 14 -12.66 -2.98 -0.05
N GLN A 15 -13.82 -3.42 0.41
CA GLN A 15 -14.11 -3.54 1.84
C GLN A 15 -13.09 -4.51 2.46
N GLY A 16 -12.44 -4.08 3.54
CA GLY A 16 -11.42 -4.88 4.24
C GLY A 16 -9.96 -4.53 3.92
N LEU A 17 -9.70 -3.63 2.96
CA LEU A 17 -8.37 -3.00 2.82
C LEU A 17 -8.30 -1.76 3.73
N PRO A 18 -7.38 -1.70 4.71
CA PRO A 18 -7.11 -0.57 5.59
C PRO A 18 -6.20 0.41 4.85
N LEU A 19 -6.59 0.71 3.62
CA LEU A 19 -5.88 1.55 2.69
C LEU A 19 -6.74 2.79 2.44
N GLU A 20 -6.31 3.91 3.00
CA GLU A 20 -6.86 5.21 2.69
C GLU A 20 -6.20 5.70 1.40
N VAL A 21 -6.99 6.04 0.37
CA VAL A 21 -6.49 6.51 -0.92
C VAL A 21 -7.22 7.78 -1.33
N HIS A 22 -6.45 8.81 -1.67
CA HIS A 22 -6.93 10.09 -2.14
C HIS A 22 -6.21 10.47 -3.43
N LEU A 23 -6.96 10.68 -4.50
CA LEU A 23 -6.45 11.22 -5.75
C LEU A 23 -6.86 12.70 -5.85
N HIS A 24 -5.88 13.60 -5.87
CA HIS A 24 -6.10 15.03 -6.05
C HIS A 24 -5.31 15.53 -7.26
N GLY A 25 -6.00 15.89 -8.34
CA GLY A 25 -5.38 16.31 -9.58
C GLY A 25 -4.52 15.18 -10.18
N ARG A 26 -3.20 15.30 -10.06
CA ARG A 26 -2.22 14.30 -10.52
C ARG A 26 -1.47 13.62 -9.38
N GLU A 27 -1.88 13.82 -8.13
CA GLU A 27 -1.22 13.21 -6.98
C GLU A 27 -2.13 12.17 -6.32
N LEU A 28 -1.59 10.96 -6.18
CA LEU A 28 -2.19 9.88 -5.41
C LEU A 28 -1.50 9.84 -4.05
N ARG A 29 -2.26 9.99 -2.97
CA ARG A 29 -1.73 9.95 -1.60
C ARG A 29 -2.56 9.01 -0.76
N GLY A 30 -1.96 8.47 0.29
CA GLY A 30 -2.69 7.58 1.15
C GLY A 30 -1.88 7.01 2.28
N VAL A 31 -2.53 6.15 3.04
CA VAL A 31 -1.96 5.49 4.20
C VAL A 31 -2.47 4.05 4.25
N LEU A 32 -1.56 3.09 4.39
CA LEU A 32 -1.91 1.75 4.80
C LEU A 32 -1.77 1.65 6.31
N ARG A 33 -2.86 1.32 7.02
CA ARG A 33 -2.86 1.09 8.46
C ARG A 33 -3.00 -0.38 8.75
N GLN A 34 -2.15 -0.93 9.59
CA GLN A 34 -2.25 -2.34 9.96
C GLN A 34 -2.12 -2.46 11.47
N GLU A 35 -3.14 -2.99 12.12
CA GLU A 35 -3.00 -3.44 13.50
C GLU A 35 -2.15 -4.72 13.55
N ASN A 36 -1.08 -4.69 14.35
CA ASN A 36 -0.27 -5.84 14.66
C ASN A 36 -0.35 -6.14 16.16
N PRO A 37 -0.74 -7.36 16.56
CA PRO A 37 -0.92 -7.69 17.97
C PRO A 37 0.38 -7.63 18.79
N VAL A 38 1.54 -7.69 18.14
CA VAL A 38 2.86 -7.64 18.81
C VAL A 38 3.49 -6.25 18.68
N LEU A 39 3.29 -5.55 17.56
CA LEU A 39 3.98 -4.30 17.23
C LEU A 39 3.11 -3.05 17.36
N GLY A 40 1.82 -3.21 17.69
CA GLY A 40 0.86 -2.12 17.67
C GLY A 40 0.43 -1.75 16.25
N GLU A 41 -0.05 -0.53 16.05
CA GLU A 41 -0.47 -0.03 14.75
C GLU A 41 0.76 0.33 13.89
N LEU A 42 0.83 -0.25 12.69
CA LEU A 42 1.79 0.11 11.65
C LEU A 42 1.12 1.06 10.66
N VAL A 43 1.61 2.28 10.59
CA VAL A 43 1.10 3.33 9.70
C VAL A 43 2.12 3.58 8.60
N LEU A 44 1.76 3.25 7.36
CA LEU A 44 2.64 3.33 6.20
C LEU A 44 2.11 4.34 5.17
N PRO A 45 2.58 5.59 5.21
CA PRO A 45 2.18 6.59 4.23
C PRO A 45 2.80 6.30 2.86
N PHE A 46 2.08 6.69 1.81
CA PHE A 46 2.61 6.74 0.45
C PHE A 46 2.14 8.00 -0.29
N ALA A 47 2.93 8.37 -1.29
CA ALA A 47 2.57 9.40 -2.23
C ALA A 47 3.15 9.06 -3.60
N SER A 48 2.39 9.32 -4.65
CA SER A 48 2.75 9.06 -6.04
C SER A 48 2.22 10.18 -6.92
N ARG A 49 2.92 10.44 -8.03
CA ARG A 49 2.52 11.39 -9.06
C ARG A 49 2.14 10.65 -10.34
N LEU A 50 1.05 11.09 -10.95
CA LEU A 50 0.58 10.63 -12.24
C LEU A 50 1.29 11.39 -13.36
N GLU A 51 2.05 10.64 -14.16
CA GLU A 51 2.75 11.10 -15.35
C GLU A 51 2.21 10.33 -16.56
N GLY A 52 1.24 10.92 -17.26
CA GLY A 52 0.45 10.21 -18.27
C GLY A 52 -0.43 9.15 -17.61
N GLU A 53 -0.22 7.89 -17.97
CA GLU A 53 -0.89 6.73 -17.35
C GLU A 53 -0.04 6.08 -16.24
N ARG A 54 1.15 6.62 -15.94
CA ARG A 54 2.09 6.00 -15.01
C ARG A 54 2.05 6.68 -13.64
N LEU A 55 1.95 5.88 -12.59
CA LEU A 55 2.15 6.33 -11.21
C LEU A 55 3.62 6.16 -10.82
N MET A 56 4.25 7.29 -10.49
CA MET A 56 5.64 7.40 -10.07
C MET A 56 5.68 7.72 -8.58
N ALA A 57 6.34 6.90 -7.78
CA ALA A 57 6.41 7.13 -6.34
C ALA A 57 7.19 8.41 -6.01
N LEU A 58 6.66 9.18 -5.07
CA LEU A 58 7.36 10.31 -4.47
C LEU A 58 8.17 9.80 -3.26
N PRO A 59 9.39 10.30 -3.05
CA PRO A 59 10.21 9.88 -1.92
C PRO A 59 9.59 10.32 -0.59
N LEU A 60 9.50 9.40 0.36
CA LEU A 60 9.04 9.64 1.73
C LEU A 60 10.04 9.03 2.72
N PRO A 61 10.20 9.63 3.93
CA PRO A 61 11.04 9.04 4.96
C PRO A 61 10.48 7.67 5.40
N PRO A 62 11.34 6.68 5.71
CA PRO A 62 10.88 5.40 6.25
C PRO A 62 10.38 5.55 7.70
N PRO A 63 9.44 4.70 8.16
CA PRO A 63 8.78 3.65 7.39
C PRO A 63 7.70 4.22 6.45
N SER A 64 7.71 3.79 5.20
CA SER A 64 6.76 4.25 4.18
C SER A 64 6.50 3.18 3.13
N LEU A 65 5.53 3.44 2.26
CA LEU A 65 5.26 2.63 1.07
C LEU A 65 5.66 3.39 -0.18
N ARG A 66 6.47 2.73 -1.01
CA ARG A 66 6.68 3.14 -2.39
C ARG A 66 5.55 2.54 -3.23
N VAL A 67 4.71 3.40 -3.80
CA VAL A 67 3.58 3.00 -4.65
C VAL A 67 3.82 3.48 -6.06
N GLU A 68 3.97 2.54 -6.98
CA GLU A 68 4.18 2.78 -8.41
C GLU A 68 3.12 2.04 -9.21
N GLY A 69 3.04 2.26 -10.52
CA GLY A 69 2.22 1.41 -11.38
C GLY A 69 1.52 2.17 -12.49
N GLN A 70 0.28 1.80 -12.79
CA GLN A 70 -0.52 2.39 -13.87
C GLN A 70 -1.85 2.91 -13.35
N ALA A 71 -2.35 3.96 -14.01
CA ALA A 71 -3.66 4.55 -13.76
C ALA A 71 -4.34 4.82 -15.09
N HIS A 72 -5.46 4.14 -15.32
CA HIS A 72 -6.27 4.22 -16.52
C HIS A 72 -7.58 4.91 -16.22
N ARG A 73 -8.00 5.81 -17.10
CA ARG A 73 -9.29 6.47 -16.96
C ARG A 73 -10.37 5.59 -17.58
N VAL A 74 -11.37 5.22 -16.78
CA VAL A 74 -12.54 4.43 -17.19
C VAL A 74 -13.81 5.29 -17.16
N GLN A 75 -14.93 4.79 -17.70
CA GLN A 75 -16.18 5.55 -17.83
C GLN A 75 -16.65 6.11 -16.48
N GLU A 76 -16.52 5.32 -15.43
CA GLU A 76 -16.78 5.70 -14.04
C GLU A 76 -15.43 5.79 -13.33
N GLY A 77 -14.61 6.78 -13.74
CA GLY A 77 -13.38 7.32 -13.12
C GLY A 77 -12.03 6.61 -13.36
N TRP A 78 -11.41 5.95 -12.37
CA TRP A 78 -10.02 5.46 -12.44
C TRP A 78 -9.88 3.99 -12.05
N GLU A 79 -9.20 3.24 -12.89
CA GLU A 79 -8.66 1.92 -12.60
C GLU A 79 -7.16 2.04 -12.34
N LEU A 80 -6.72 1.61 -11.16
CA LEU A 80 -5.32 1.67 -10.76
C LEU A 80 -4.76 0.26 -10.66
N GLU A 81 -3.58 0.08 -11.24
CA GLU A 81 -2.74 -1.08 -11.04
C GLU A 81 -1.52 -0.64 -10.26
N LEU A 82 -1.46 -1.00 -8.98
CA LEU A 82 -0.46 -0.51 -8.04
C LEU A 82 0.54 -1.60 -7.69
N GLU A 83 1.82 -1.25 -7.73
CA GLU A 83 2.92 -2.00 -7.15
C GLU A 83 3.33 -1.36 -5.82
N LEU A 84 3.17 -2.10 -4.71
CA LEU A 84 3.51 -1.64 -3.37
C LEU A 84 4.86 -2.24 -2.93
N THR A 85 5.77 -1.39 -2.48
CA THR A 85 7.05 -1.79 -1.89
C THR A 85 7.23 -1.16 -0.51
N LEU A 86 7.44 -1.98 0.51
CA LEU A 86 7.76 -1.51 1.86
C LEU A 86 9.17 -0.89 1.88
N VAL A 87 9.27 0.31 2.44
CA VAL A 87 10.53 1.04 2.65
C VAL A 87 10.75 1.15 4.15
N LEU A 88 11.80 0.49 4.65
CA LEU A 88 12.16 0.47 6.07
C LEU A 88 13.45 1.27 6.31
N PRO A 89 13.69 1.72 7.56
CA PRO A 89 14.96 2.33 7.91
C PRO A 89 16.12 1.37 7.66
N GLU A 90 17.30 1.91 7.30
CA GLU A 90 18.50 1.10 7.18
C GLU A 90 18.91 0.53 8.54
N GLY A 91 18.76 -0.79 8.72
CA GLY A 91 19.16 -1.47 9.94
C GLY A 91 20.69 -1.48 10.09
N ARG A 92 21.21 -0.85 11.14
CA ARG A 92 22.65 -0.76 11.43
C ARG A 92 23.13 -1.93 12.29
N SER A 93 22.29 -2.38 13.21
CA SER A 93 22.52 -3.51 14.10
C SER A 93 21.87 -4.80 13.60
N TRP A 94 22.28 -5.94 14.16
CA TRP A 94 21.66 -7.24 13.88
C TRP A 94 20.19 -7.27 14.29
N GLY A 95 19.84 -6.66 15.43
CA GLY A 95 18.46 -6.57 15.92
C GLY A 95 17.56 -5.77 14.97
N GLU A 96 18.03 -4.63 14.47
CA GLU A 96 17.27 -3.82 13.50
C GLU A 96 17.06 -4.57 12.17
N LYS A 97 18.07 -5.31 11.70
CA LYS A 97 17.94 -6.14 10.49
C LYS A 97 16.95 -7.29 10.69
N ALA A 98 16.95 -7.92 11.85
CA ALA A 98 15.99 -8.98 12.17
C ALA A 98 14.56 -8.42 12.26
N PHE A 99 14.40 -7.27 12.92
CA PHE A 99 13.12 -6.58 13.03
C PHE A 99 12.56 -6.18 11.66
N ALA A 100 13.40 -5.65 10.76
CA ALA A 100 12.99 -5.31 9.40
C ALA A 100 12.43 -6.52 8.63
N LYS A 101 13.10 -7.68 8.74
CA LYS A 101 12.62 -8.92 8.13
C LYS A 101 11.28 -9.39 8.69
N ILE A 102 11.06 -9.22 10.00
CA ILE A 102 9.79 -9.55 10.65
C ILE A 102 8.68 -8.64 10.11
N LEU A 103 8.93 -7.34 10.01
CA LEU A 103 7.98 -6.37 9.44
C LEU A 103 7.64 -6.70 7.98
N GLU A 104 8.64 -7.02 7.15
CA GLU A 104 8.43 -7.44 5.76
C GLU A 104 7.51 -8.68 5.66
N ALA A 105 7.76 -9.70 6.47
CA ALA A 105 6.95 -10.92 6.49
C ALA A 105 5.51 -10.67 6.95
N LEU A 106 5.33 -9.84 7.97
CA LEU A 106 4.02 -9.44 8.48
C LEU A 106 3.23 -8.64 7.46
N PHE A 107 3.89 -7.68 6.80
CA PHE A 107 3.31 -6.88 5.73
C PHE A 107 2.87 -7.75 4.56
N HIS A 108 3.68 -8.72 4.17
CA HIS A 108 3.34 -9.65 3.10
C HIS A 108 2.09 -10.47 3.43
N ARG A 109 2.08 -11.15 4.58
CA ARG A 109 0.95 -11.97 5.02
C ARG A 109 -0.33 -11.15 5.12
N TYR A 110 -0.19 -9.89 5.51
CA TYR A 110 -1.29 -8.95 5.57
C TYR A 110 -1.86 -8.67 4.17
N LEU A 111 -1.02 -8.28 3.21
CA LEU A 111 -1.46 -8.03 1.83
C LEU A 111 -2.04 -9.28 1.16
N GLU A 112 -1.42 -10.45 1.33
CA GLU A 112 -1.96 -11.71 0.80
C GLU A 112 -3.38 -11.97 1.29
N ARG A 113 -3.66 -11.72 2.58
CA ARG A 113 -4.99 -11.87 3.16
C ARG A 113 -5.98 -10.84 2.62
N ALA A 114 -5.58 -9.58 2.54
CA ALA A 114 -6.46 -8.50 2.11
C ALA A 114 -6.77 -8.54 0.60
N LEU A 115 -5.86 -9.10 -0.20
CA LEU A 115 -5.99 -9.22 -1.66
C LEU A 115 -6.49 -10.60 -2.11
N SER A 116 -6.60 -11.58 -1.21
CA SER A 116 -7.16 -12.89 -1.54
C SER A 116 -8.69 -12.79 -1.70
N PRO A 117 -9.28 -13.39 -2.75
CA PRO A 117 -10.73 -13.39 -3.00
C PRO A 117 -11.55 -14.22 -1.97
N GLN A 118 -10.97 -14.55 -0.82
CA GLN A 118 -11.61 -15.28 0.28
C GLN A 118 -11.47 -14.52 1.62
N ALA A 119 -11.79 -13.23 1.63
CA ALA A 119 -12.17 -12.60 2.89
C ALA A 119 -13.64 -12.99 3.19
N PRO A 120 -13.93 -13.86 4.17
CA PRO A 120 -15.30 -14.03 4.62
C PRO A 120 -15.80 -12.68 5.14
N SER A 121 -16.92 -12.21 4.60
CA SER A 121 -17.71 -11.17 5.26
C SER A 121 -17.95 -11.60 6.70
N PRO A 122 -17.62 -10.78 7.71
CA PRO A 122 -18.13 -11.04 9.05
C PRO A 122 -19.65 -10.90 8.98
N VAL A 123 -20.33 -12.01 9.25
CA VAL A 123 -21.78 -12.10 9.50
C VAL A 123 -22.03 -11.72 10.96
#